data_AF-A0A4Y3HSB2-F1
#
_entry.id   AF-A0A4Y3HSB2-F1
#
_cell.length_a   1.000
_cell.length_b   1.000
_cell.length_c   1.000
_cell.angle_alpha   90.00
_cell.angle_beta   90.00
_cell.angle_gamma   90.00
#
_symmetry.space_group_name_H-M   'P 1'
#
loop_
_entity.id
_entity.type
_entity.pdbx_description
1 polymer ?
#
loop_
_entity_poly.entity_id
_entity_poly.type
_entity_poly.pdbx_seq_one_letter_code
_entity_poly.pdbx_strand_id
1 'polypeptide(L)' 'MKWVLLFVLSNGSHGMVNGQVEFESKEACIEGAKQLTVDFDFNSISASCLNTETGEGVEGMEDLID' A
#
# COMPACT_ATOMS: atom_id res chain seq x y z
N MET A 1 0.25 16.04 10.12
CA MET A 1 -0.09 15.38 8.85
C MET A 1 0.34 13.93 8.93
N LYS A 2 -0.64 13.03 8.97
CA LYS A 2 -0.42 11.58 8.99
C LYS A 2 -0.97 10.94 7.72
N TRP A 3 -0.11 10.23 7.01
CA TRP A 3 -0.44 9.40 5.86
C TRP A 3 -0.50 7.94 6.28
N VAL A 4 -1.33 7.16 5.61
CA VAL A 4 -1.45 5.73 5.85
C VAL A 4 -1.33 4.97 4.55
N LEU A 5 -0.47 3.96 4.54
CA LEU A 5 -0.42 2.95 3.50
C LEU A 5 -1.35 1.81 3.91
N LEU A 6 -2.39 1.61 3.12
CA LEU A 6 -3.26 0.45 3.20
C LEU A 6 -2.83 -0.52 2.11
N PHE A 7 -2.67 -1.80 2.42
CA PHE A 7 -2.33 -2.79 1.42
C PHE A 7 -3.02 -4.14 1.64
N VAL A 8 -3.23 -4.86 0.54
CA VAL A 8 -3.77 -6.20 0.49
C VAL A 8 -2.81 -7.08 -0.29
N LEU A 9 -2.37 -8.17 0.33
CA LEU A 9 -1.58 -9.22 -0.32
C LEU A 9 -2.48 -10.44 -0.52
N SER A 10 -2.65 -10.88 -1.76
CA SER A 10 -3.46 -12.07 -2.09
C SER A 10 -2.63 -13.13 -2.79
N ASN A 11 -2.61 -14.35 -2.24
CA ASN A 11 -1.98 -15.50 -2.88
C ASN A 11 -2.96 -16.30 -3.78
N GLY A 12 -4.08 -15.67 -4.18
CA GLY A 12 -5.18 -16.33 -4.86
C GLY A 12 -6.26 -16.80 -3.87
N SER A 13 -6.80 -18.00 -4.08
CA SER A 13 -8.00 -18.50 -3.39
C SER A 13 -7.80 -18.91 -1.91
N HIS A 14 -6.61 -18.76 -1.35
CA HIS A 14 -6.24 -19.41 -0.07
C HIS A 14 -5.78 -18.45 1.05
N GLY A 15 -5.60 -17.15 0.78
CA GLY A 15 -5.22 -16.20 1.82
C GLY A 15 -5.13 -14.76 1.36
N MET A 16 -5.74 -13.87 2.15
CA MET A 16 -5.59 -12.42 2.03
C MET A 16 -4.99 -11.88 3.32
N VAL A 17 -3.96 -11.05 3.20
CA VAL A 17 -3.38 -10.29 4.31
C VAL A 17 -3.69 -8.81 4.07
N ASN A 18 -4.38 -8.20 5.03
CA ASN A 18 -4.59 -6.76 5.03
C ASN A 18 -3.58 -6.12 5.98
N GLY A 19 -2.91 -5.07 5.54
CA GLY A 19 -1.94 -4.33 6.33
C GLY A 19 -2.18 -2.83 6.30
N GLN A 20 -1.73 -2.17 7.35
CA GLN A 20 -1.81 -0.73 7.52
C GLN A 20 -0.51 -0.22 8.15
N VAL A 21 0.09 0.82 7.57
CA VAL A 21 1.31 1.46 8.10
C VAL A 21 1.14 2.98 8.08
N GLU A 22 1.48 3.66 9.18
CA GLU A 22 1.44 5.11 9.29
C GLU A 22 2.78 5.75 8.89
N PHE A 23 2.70 6.89 8.20
CA PHE A 23 3.83 7.70 7.73
C PHE A 23 3.60 9.18 8.04
N GLU A 24 4.69 9.94 8.18
CA GLU A 24 4.64 11.38 8.45
C GLU A 24 4.47 12.25 7.19
N SER A 25 4.66 11.67 5.99
CA SER A 25 4.51 12.39 4.71
C SER A 25 3.96 11.52 3.60
N LYS A 26 3.47 12.18 2.55
CA LYS A 26 2.96 11.57 1.31
C LYS A 26 4.06 10.77 0.62
N GLU A 27 5.24 11.38 0.51
CA GLU A 27 6.41 10.81 -0.16
C GLU A 27 6.91 9.55 0.56
N ALA A 28 6.93 9.55 1.89
CA ALA A 28 7.32 8.38 2.68
C ALA A 28 6.31 7.22 2.53
N CYS A 29 5.01 7.54 2.44
CA CYS A 29 3.98 6.54 2.17
C CYS A 29 4.16 5.91 0.79
N ILE A 30 4.38 6.72 -0.25
CA ILE A 30 4.62 6.25 -1.62
C ILE A 30 5.88 5.39 -1.69
N GLU A 31 6.96 5.79 -1.00
CA GLU A 31 8.20 5.02 -0.95
C GLU A 31 8.00 3.68 -0.22
N GLY A 32 7.23 3.67 0.87
CA GLY A 32 6.82 2.43 1.55
C GLY A 32 6.02 1.48 0.65
N ALA A 33 5.15 2.03 -0.22
CA ALA A 33 4.41 1.26 -1.20
C ALA A 33 5.32 0.64 -2.28
N LYS A 34 6.35 1.37 -2.75
CA LYS A 34 7.35 0.84 -3.70
C LYS A 34 8.25 -0.23 -3.08
N GLN A 35 8.55 -0.09 -1.79
CA GLN A 35 9.35 -1.07 -1.04
C GLN A 35 8.55 -2.32 -0.65
N LEU A 36 7.26 -2.36 -0.94
CA LEU A 36 6.42 -3.55 -0.81
C LEU A 36 6.79 -4.55 -1.92
N THR A 37 8.01 -5.04 -1.85
CA THR A 37 8.51 -6.17 -2.64
C THR A 37 8.16 -7.42 -1.89
N VAL A 38 7.39 -8.31 -2.50
CA VAL A 38 6.94 -9.51 -1.82
C VAL A 38 7.77 -10.69 -2.31
N ASP A 39 8.73 -11.15 -1.49
CA ASP A 39 9.52 -12.37 -1.73
C ASP A 39 8.68 -13.67 -1.65
N PHE A 40 7.38 -13.53 -1.44
CA PHE A 40 6.41 -14.62 -1.39
C PHE A 40 5.60 -14.64 -2.68
N ASP A 41 5.19 -15.84 -3.10
CA ASP A 41 4.40 -16.12 -4.31
C ASP A 41 2.95 -15.59 -4.18
N PHE A 42 2.80 -14.28 -4.05
CA PHE A 42 1.52 -13.57 -4.05
C PHE A 42 1.18 -13.21 -5.50
N ASN A 43 -0.04 -13.54 -5.91
CA ASN A 43 -0.50 -13.33 -7.28
C ASN A 43 -1.02 -11.90 -7.51
N SER A 44 -1.27 -11.16 -6.43
CA SER A 44 -1.77 -9.79 -6.51
C SER A 44 -1.43 -9.02 -5.24
N ILE A 45 -0.96 -7.79 -5.45
CA ILE A 45 -0.76 -6.76 -4.44
C ILE A 45 -1.67 -5.59 -4.81
N SER A 46 -2.36 -5.02 -3.84
CA SER A 46 -3.02 -3.73 -3.96
C SER A 46 -2.55 -2.86 -2.81
N ALA A 47 -2.13 -1.63 -3.10
CA ALA A 47 -1.82 -0.67 -2.05
C ALA A 47 -2.34 0.73 -2.37
N SER A 48 -2.62 1.50 -1.32
CA SER A 48 -3.14 2.87 -1.42
C SER A 48 -2.57 3.72 -0.30
N CYS A 49 -2.14 4.93 -0.64
CA CYS A 49 -1.76 5.95 0.32
C CYS A 49 -2.90 6.93 0.53
N LEU A 50 -3.30 7.12 1.80
CA LEU A 50 -4.38 8.02 2.20
C LEU A 50 -3.91 9.01 3.25
N ASN A 51 -4.25 10.29 3.10
CA ASN A 51 -4.12 11.28 4.16
C ASN A 51 -5.30 11.12 5.14
N THR A 52 -5.00 10.78 6.38
CA THR A 52 -6.04 10.50 7.39
C THR A 52 -6.75 11.74 7.94
N GLU A 53 -6.16 12.92 7.74
CA GLU A 53 -6.73 14.19 8.20
C GLU A 53 -7.67 14.80 7.14
N THR A 54 -7.32 14.65 5.85
CA THR A 54 -8.08 15.26 4.74
C THR A 54 -8.91 14.27 3.94
N GLY A 55 -8.60 12.98 4.01
CA GLY A 55 -9.19 11.94 3.15
C GLY A 55 -8.64 11.93 1.72
N GLU A 56 -7.59 12.69 1.41
CA GLU A 56 -6.93 12.69 0.10
C GLU A 56 -6.23 11.34 -0.16
N GLY A 57 -6.48 10.72 -1.32
CA GLY A 57 -5.78 9.53 -1.78
C GLY A 57 -4.72 9.84 -2.84
N VAL A 58 -3.75 8.94 -3.01
CA VAL A 58 -2.81 8.97 -4.14
C VAL A 58 -3.38 8.16 -5.31
N GLU A 59 -3.55 8.81 -6.46
CA GLU A 59 -3.96 8.16 -7.72
C GLU A 59 -2.79 7.42 -8.39
N GLY A 60 -3.09 6.36 -9.14
CA GLY A 60 -2.09 5.60 -9.92
C GLY A 60 -1.14 4.75 -9.08
N MET A 61 -1.57 4.33 -7.88
CA MET A 61 -0.70 3.58 -6.96
C MET A 61 -0.41 2.14 -7.42
N GLU A 62 -1.29 1.57 -8.22
CA GLU A 62 -1.14 0.26 -8.87
C GLU A 62 0.02 0.21 -9.87
N ASP A 63 0.36 1.33 -10.52
CA ASP A 63 1.49 1.40 -11.47
C ASP A 63 2.86 1.44 -10.78
N LEU A 64 2.89 1.62 -9.45
CA LEU A 64 4.14 1.73 -8.67
C LEU A 64 4.56 0.41 -8.01
N ILE A 65 3.74 -0.63 -8.13
CA ILE A 65 3.94 -1.93 -7.49
C ILE A 65 4.02 -2.96 -8.62
N ASP A 66 5.16 -3.63 -8.72
CA ASP A 66 5.46 -4.64 -9.75
C ASP A 66 5.09 -6.05 -9.25
#